data_AF-A0A9N9BUD5-F1
#
_entry.id   AF-A0A9N9BUD5-F1
#
_cell.length_a   1.000
_cell.length_b   1.000
_cell.length_c   1.000
_cell.angle_alpha   90.00
_cell.angle_beta   90.00
_cell.angle_gamma   90.00
#
_symmetry.space_group_name_H-M   'P 1'
#
loop_
_entity.id
_entity.type
_entity.pdbx_description
1 polymer ?
#
loop_
_entity_poly.entity_id
_entity_poly.type
_entity_poly.pdbx_seq_one_letter_code
_entity_poly.pdbx_strand_id
1 'polypeptide(L)'
;MYTSPSLNSDDKSIIEKQKDDEAELVLRTIELFKLRRITNIRAALEFIRGRIIYKKAIDPLDIHEPIDNLLEATLNEDADFKECLGKTCKVNNVTTDAVKKCIGGLYHTSSKGLHGYDKIAIRAKDWEVNEIIALGLIFKYYRIPFIYWDEPDREAKFPYELAV
;
A
#
# COMPACT_ATOMS: atom_id res chain seq x y z
N MET A 1 38.53 12.45 -18.01
CA MET A 1 37.16 12.57 -18.54
C MET A 1 36.48 11.22 -18.32
N TYR A 2 35.54 11.12 -17.38
CA TYR A 2 34.76 9.90 -17.18
C TYR A 2 33.52 9.98 -18.08
N THR A 3 33.46 9.16 -19.11
CA THR A 3 32.25 8.93 -19.91
C THR A 3 31.32 7.98 -19.14
N SER A 4 30.14 8.48 -18.77
CA SER A 4 29.05 7.68 -18.22
C SER A 4 28.64 6.57 -19.20
N PRO A 5 28.32 5.35 -18.75
CA PRO A 5 27.83 4.31 -19.64
C PRO A 5 26.42 4.71 -20.12
N SER A 6 26.25 4.89 -21.42
CA SER A 6 24.94 5.00 -22.05
C SER A 6 24.25 3.63 -22.00
N LEU A 7 23.12 3.52 -21.31
CA LEU A 7 22.26 2.33 -21.33
C LEU A 7 21.86 1.99 -22.78
N ASN A 8 22.13 0.76 -23.22
CA ASN A 8 21.79 0.25 -24.55
C ASN A 8 20.27 0.25 -24.79
N SER A 9 19.86 0.38 -26.05
CA SER A 9 18.44 0.37 -26.46
C SER A 9 17.70 -0.90 -26.02
N ASP A 10 18.41 -2.02 -25.99
CA ASP A 10 17.85 -3.34 -25.67
C ASP A 10 17.52 -3.44 -24.17
N ASP A 11 18.37 -2.88 -23.30
CA ASP A 11 18.12 -2.81 -21.86
C ASP A 11 16.90 -1.96 -21.53
N LYS A 12 16.69 -0.86 -22.26
CA LYS A 12 15.47 -0.03 -22.12
C LYS A 12 14.21 -0.82 -22.48
N SER A 13 14.24 -1.56 -23.58
CA SER A 13 13.08 -2.35 -24.03
C SER A 13 12.71 -3.47 -23.06
N ILE A 14 13.70 -4.08 -22.40
CA ILE A 14 13.48 -5.13 -21.39
C ILE A 14 12.87 -4.52 -20.13
N ILE A 15 13.38 -3.37 -19.68
CA ILE A 15 12.85 -2.66 -18.50
C ILE A 15 11.41 -2.19 -18.74
N GLU A 16 11.11 -1.70 -19.95
CA GLU A 16 9.78 -1.23 -20.33
C GLU A 16 8.78 -2.39 -20.35
N LYS A 17 9.18 -3.53 -20.93
CA LYS A 17 8.36 -4.75 -20.95
C LYS A 17 8.11 -5.31 -19.53
N GLN A 18 9.11 -5.30 -18.66
CA GLN A 18 8.92 -5.72 -17.26
C GLN A 18 7.95 -4.82 -16.49
N LYS A 19 7.95 -3.51 -16.76
CA LYS A 19 7.00 -2.56 -16.16
C LYS A 19 5.59 -2.78 -16.69
N ASP A 20 5.44 -3.07 -17.98
CA ASP A 20 4.15 -3.36 -18.59
C ASP A 20 3.57 -4.69 -18.07
N ASP A 21 4.41 -5.72 -17.97
CA ASP A 21 4.02 -7.03 -17.40
C ASP A 21 3.62 -6.87 -15.92
N GLU A 22 4.35 -6.07 -15.14
CA GLU A 22 4.01 -5.76 -13.74
C GLU A 22 2.68 -4.97 -13.65
N ALA A 23 2.45 -4.01 -14.53
CA ALA A 23 1.20 -3.26 -14.59
C ALA A 23 0.01 -4.15 -14.96
N GLU A 24 0.18 -5.07 -15.93
CA GLU A 24 -0.84 -6.03 -16.32
C GLU A 24 -1.16 -7.01 -15.18
N LEU A 25 -0.14 -7.49 -14.45
CA LEU A 25 -0.31 -8.36 -13.30
C LEU A 25 -1.11 -7.67 -12.18
N VAL A 26 -0.82 -6.39 -11.92
CA VAL A 26 -1.57 -5.57 -10.97
C VAL A 26 -3.04 -5.44 -11.40
N LEU A 27 -3.30 -5.16 -12.68
CA LEU A 27 -4.66 -5.04 -13.22
C LEU A 27 -5.45 -6.36 -13.09
N ARG A 28 -4.86 -7.49 -13.49
CA ARG A 28 -5.50 -8.82 -13.37
C ARG A 28 -5.77 -9.20 -11.92
N THR A 29 -4.88 -8.84 -11.01
CA THR A 29 -5.07 -9.11 -9.58
C THR A 29 -6.20 -8.26 -8.99
N ILE A 30 -6.31 -6.99 -9.40
CA ILE A 30 -7.44 -6.12 -9.05
C ILE A 30 -8.75 -6.69 -9.60
N GLU A 31 -8.78 -7.18 -10.84
CA GLU A 31 -9.97 -7.84 -11.42
C GLU A 31 -10.36 -9.10 -10.66
N LEU A 32 -9.39 -9.93 -10.25
CA LEU A 32 -9.64 -11.11 -9.41
C LEU A 32 -10.24 -10.73 -8.06
N PHE A 33 -9.77 -9.65 -7.42
CA PHE A 33 -10.36 -9.15 -6.18
C PHE A 33 -11.80 -8.64 -6.37
N LYS A 34 -12.07 -7.94 -7.47
CA LYS A 34 -13.42 -7.48 -7.83
C LYS A 34 -14.37 -8.65 -8.07
N LEU A 35 -13.94 -9.67 -8.83
CA LEU A 35 -14.75 -10.85 -9.15
C LEU A 35 -15.14 -11.66 -7.92
N ARG A 36 -14.31 -11.65 -6.87
CA ARG A 36 -14.60 -12.36 -5.62
C ARG A 36 -15.41 -11.55 -4.60
N ARG A 37 -15.77 -10.29 -4.89
CA ARG A 37 -16.33 -9.34 -3.90
C ARG A 37 -15.46 -9.21 -2.64
N ILE A 38 -14.13 -9.25 -2.81
CA ILE A 38 -13.15 -9.15 -1.72
C ILE A 38 -12.41 -7.81 -1.83
N THR A 39 -12.98 -6.76 -2.44
CA THR A 39 -12.35 -5.44 -2.44
C THR A 39 -12.64 -4.72 -1.11
N ASN A 40 -11.88 -5.10 -0.09
CA ASN A 40 -11.81 -4.43 1.21
C ASN A 40 -10.34 -4.17 1.60
N ILE A 41 -10.13 -3.38 2.66
CA ILE A 41 -8.79 -3.01 3.14
C ILE A 41 -7.96 -4.25 3.46
N ARG A 42 -8.57 -5.27 4.08
CA ARG A 42 -7.88 -6.51 4.44
C ARG A 42 -7.27 -7.20 3.21
N ALA A 43 -8.03 -7.34 2.14
CA ALA A 43 -7.54 -7.94 0.90
C ALA A 43 -6.42 -7.12 0.24
N ALA A 44 -6.52 -5.79 0.32
CA ALA A 44 -5.46 -4.90 -0.16
C ALA A 44 -4.15 -5.11 0.63
N LEU A 45 -4.24 -5.28 1.95
CA LEU A 45 -3.10 -5.59 2.80
C LEU A 45 -2.51 -6.98 2.52
N GLU A 46 -3.34 -8.00 2.25
CA GLU A 46 -2.86 -9.32 1.80
C GLU A 46 -2.14 -9.25 0.46
N PHE A 47 -2.64 -8.44 -0.48
CA PHE A 47 -1.97 -8.21 -1.75
C PHE A 47 -0.58 -7.58 -1.57
N ILE A 48 -0.49 -6.56 -0.71
CA ILE A 48 0.78 -5.91 -0.36
C ILE A 48 1.75 -6.93 0.25
N ARG A 49 1.26 -7.75 1.20
CA ARG A 49 2.03 -8.85 1.78
C ARG A 49 2.59 -9.78 0.71
N GLY A 50 1.75 -10.21 -0.24
CA GLY A 50 2.19 -11.03 -1.37
C GLY A 50 3.33 -10.39 -2.17
N ARG A 51 3.25 -9.08 -2.45
CA ARG A 51 4.33 -8.34 -3.13
C ARG A 51 5.61 -8.26 -2.30
N ILE A 52 5.50 -8.06 -0.99
CA ILE A 52 6.65 -8.04 -0.07
C ILE A 52 7.37 -9.39 -0.09
N ILE A 53 6.63 -10.49 0.09
CA ILE A 53 7.15 -11.86 0.10
C ILE A 53 7.88 -12.14 -1.22
N TYR A 54 7.25 -11.83 -2.34
CA TYR A 54 7.84 -12.02 -3.67
C TYR A 54 9.13 -11.21 -3.84
N LYS A 55 9.12 -9.91 -3.49
CA LYS A 55 10.30 -9.03 -3.60
C LYS A 55 11.45 -9.47 -2.70
N LYS A 56 11.15 -9.96 -1.50
CA LYS A 56 12.15 -10.45 -0.53
C LYS A 56 12.55 -11.92 -0.77
N ALA A 57 11.97 -12.60 -1.78
CA ALA A 57 12.17 -14.03 -2.06
C ALA A 57 11.97 -14.92 -0.81
N ILE A 58 11.03 -14.55 0.05
CA ILE A 58 10.66 -15.32 1.24
C ILE A 58 9.85 -16.54 0.78
N ASP A 59 10.17 -17.73 1.29
CA ASP A 59 9.36 -18.93 1.03
C ASP A 59 7.95 -18.73 1.61
N PRO A 60 6.88 -18.81 0.79
CA PRO A 60 5.51 -18.69 1.28
C PRO A 60 5.15 -19.69 2.39
N LEU A 61 5.84 -20.83 2.47
CA LEU A 61 5.63 -21.86 3.49
C LEU A 61 6.30 -21.55 4.83
N ASP A 62 7.25 -20.60 4.86
CA ASP A 62 8.02 -20.22 6.05
C ASP A 62 7.46 -18.95 6.73
N ILE A 63 6.29 -18.47 6.27
CA ILE A 63 5.67 -17.26 6.82
C ILE A 63 4.89 -17.61 8.08
N HIS A 64 5.59 -17.58 9.21
CA HIS A 64 4.98 -17.71 10.53
C HIS A 64 4.56 -16.37 11.14
N GLU A 65 5.06 -15.25 10.61
CA GLU A 65 4.80 -13.93 11.17
C GLU A 65 3.38 -13.41 10.87
N PRO A 66 2.72 -12.78 11.87
CA PRO A 66 1.51 -12.00 11.65
C PRO A 66 1.73 -10.91 10.59
N ILE A 67 0.69 -10.64 9.81
CA ILE A 67 0.74 -9.67 8.69
C ILE A 67 1.08 -8.27 9.18
N ASP A 68 0.52 -7.89 10.31
CA ASP A 68 0.80 -6.61 10.97
C ASP A 68 2.31 -6.43 11.24
N ASN A 69 2.97 -7.46 11.76
CA ASN A 69 4.41 -7.44 12.04
C ASN A 69 5.24 -7.36 10.74
N LEU A 70 4.86 -8.13 9.73
CA LEU A 70 5.55 -8.13 8.44
C LEU A 70 5.46 -6.77 7.74
N LEU A 71 4.26 -6.16 7.75
CA LEU A 71 4.01 -4.84 7.18
C LEU A 71 4.80 -3.78 7.93
N GLU A 72 4.71 -3.77 9.26
CA GLU A 72 5.45 -2.81 10.10
C GLU A 72 6.95 -2.93 9.89
N ALA A 73 7.52 -4.13 10.00
CA ALA A 73 8.96 -4.36 9.84
C ALA A 73 9.44 -3.94 8.45
N THR A 74 8.74 -4.36 7.40
CA THR A 74 9.16 -4.10 6.02
C THR A 74 9.06 -2.61 5.66
N LEU A 75 7.95 -1.96 6.01
CA LEU A 75 7.74 -0.55 5.68
C LEU A 75 8.65 0.37 6.49
N ASN A 76 8.99 0.00 7.73
CA ASN A 76 9.97 0.75 8.52
C ASN A 76 11.42 0.55 8.06
N GLU A 77 11.72 -0.53 7.34
CA GLU A 77 13.04 -0.76 6.76
C GLU A 77 13.21 -0.12 5.38
N ASP A 78 12.14 0.00 4.59
CA ASP A 78 12.13 0.59 3.25
C ASP A 78 12.47 2.10 3.29
N ALA A 79 13.60 2.47 2.67
CA ALA A 79 14.12 3.84 2.66
C ALA A 79 13.20 4.82 1.93
N ASP A 80 12.65 4.42 0.79
CA ASP A 80 11.78 5.26 -0.03
C ASP A 80 10.44 5.47 0.69
N PHE A 81 9.90 4.40 1.30
CA PHE A 81 8.70 4.51 2.10
C PHE A 81 8.90 5.41 3.33
N LYS A 82 10.03 5.29 4.04
CA LYS A 82 10.37 6.17 5.18
C LYS A 82 10.43 7.63 4.78
N GLU A 83 11.02 7.94 3.63
CA GLU A 83 11.07 9.30 3.12
C GLU A 83 9.66 9.83 2.80
N CYS A 84 8.86 9.03 2.10
CA CYS A 84 7.45 9.32 1.79
C CYS A 84 6.63 9.58 3.06
N LEU A 85 6.81 8.73 4.07
CA LEU A 85 6.15 8.83 5.37
C LEU A 85 6.57 10.10 6.12
N GLY A 86 7.86 10.39 6.19
CA GLY A 86 8.37 11.61 6.83
C GLY A 86 7.79 12.88 6.19
N LYS A 87 7.76 12.95 4.86
CA LYS A 87 7.17 14.08 4.11
C LYS A 87 5.67 14.19 4.35
N THR A 88 4.94 13.08 4.25
CA THR A 88 3.50 13.01 4.49
C THR A 88 3.16 13.48 5.91
N CYS A 89 3.86 12.97 6.93
CA CYS A 89 3.64 13.37 8.31
C CYS A 89 3.91 14.86 8.54
N LYS A 90 4.98 15.39 7.94
CA LYS A 90 5.34 16.81 8.03
C LYS A 90 4.26 17.72 7.44
N VAL A 91 3.72 17.38 6.26
CA VAL A 91 2.70 18.21 5.59
C VAL A 91 1.37 18.18 6.35
N ASN A 92 1.00 17.04 6.91
CA ASN A 92 -0.26 16.88 7.65
C ASN A 92 -0.15 17.23 9.15
N ASN A 93 1.01 17.74 9.61
CA ASN A 93 1.27 18.10 11.01
C ASN A 93 1.02 16.95 12.02
N VAL A 94 1.38 15.73 11.64
CA VAL A 94 1.29 14.53 12.51
C VAL A 94 2.67 13.97 12.83
N THR A 95 2.81 13.27 13.94
CA THR A 95 4.09 12.66 14.31
C THR A 95 4.30 11.36 13.54
N THR A 96 5.49 11.19 12.96
CA THR A 96 5.85 9.97 12.22
C THR A 96 5.71 8.71 13.07
N ASP A 97 6.09 8.78 14.35
CA ASP A 97 6.01 7.62 15.25
C ASP A 97 4.56 7.20 15.55
N ALA A 98 3.61 8.14 15.59
CA ALA A 98 2.20 7.80 15.77
C ALA A 98 1.65 7.05 14.55
N VAL A 99 1.98 7.53 13.34
CA VAL A 99 1.55 6.86 12.09
C VAL A 99 2.23 5.50 11.93
N LYS A 100 3.52 5.36 12.28
CA LYS A 100 4.23 4.08 12.27
C LYS A 100 3.58 3.03 13.17
N LYS A 101 3.24 3.41 14.41
CA LYS A 101 2.57 2.50 15.36
C LYS A 101 1.23 2.00 14.85
N CYS A 102 0.52 2.80 14.05
CA CYS A 102 -0.74 2.39 13.45
C CYS A 102 -0.56 1.28 12.40
N ILE A 103 0.58 1.22 11.69
CA ILE A 103 0.82 0.23 10.63
C ILE A 103 0.66 -1.20 11.14
N GLY A 104 1.20 -1.50 12.33
CA GLY A 104 1.11 -2.80 12.99
C GLY A 104 -0.27 -3.15 13.56
N GLY A 105 -1.30 -2.31 13.37
CA GLY A 105 -2.67 -2.61 13.77
C GLY A 105 -3.66 -2.71 12.60
N LEU A 106 -3.25 -2.31 11.39
CA LEU A 106 -4.17 -2.13 10.26
C LEU A 106 -4.83 -3.43 9.83
N TYR A 107 -4.09 -4.54 9.82
CA TYR A 107 -4.63 -5.83 9.43
C TYR A 107 -5.63 -6.34 10.47
N HIS A 108 -5.29 -6.25 11.76
CA HIS A 108 -6.22 -6.59 12.83
C HIS A 108 -7.50 -5.75 12.80
N THR A 109 -7.41 -4.42 12.65
CA THR A 109 -8.58 -3.53 12.57
C THR A 109 -9.42 -3.86 11.33
N SER A 110 -8.80 -4.07 10.16
CA SER A 110 -9.54 -4.42 8.93
C SER A 110 -10.24 -5.78 9.00
N SER A 111 -9.76 -6.70 9.84
CA SER A 111 -10.34 -8.04 10.00
C SER A 111 -11.65 -8.06 10.78
N LYS A 112 -11.99 -6.97 11.48
CA LYS A 112 -13.25 -6.83 12.22
C LYS A 112 -14.44 -6.52 11.31
N GLY A 113 -14.21 -6.00 10.10
CA GLY A 113 -15.23 -5.70 9.10
C GLY A 113 -15.28 -6.77 8.00
N LEU A 114 -16.42 -7.44 7.85
CA LEU A 114 -16.61 -8.54 6.88
C LEU A 114 -17.18 -8.12 5.52
N HIS A 115 -17.56 -6.85 5.34
CA HIS A 115 -18.23 -6.42 4.12
C HIS A 115 -17.21 -6.07 3.03
N GLY A 116 -17.19 -6.87 1.97
CA GLY A 116 -16.56 -6.52 0.70
C GLY A 116 -17.39 -5.47 -0.03
N TYR A 117 -16.74 -4.47 -0.59
CA TYR A 117 -17.36 -3.47 -1.45
C TYR A 117 -17.02 -3.76 -2.91
N ASP A 118 -17.38 -2.88 -3.84
CA ASP A 118 -16.89 -2.95 -5.24
C ASP A 118 -15.51 -2.29 -5.39
N LYS A 119 -15.16 -1.36 -4.49
CA LYS A 119 -13.89 -0.61 -4.45
C LYS A 119 -13.31 -0.63 -3.04
N ILE A 120 -11.98 -0.55 -2.93
CA ILE A 120 -11.32 -0.35 -1.63
C ILE A 120 -11.70 1.03 -1.11
N ALA A 121 -12.36 1.08 0.05
CA ALA A 121 -12.83 2.31 0.67
C ALA A 121 -12.20 2.50 2.05
N ILE A 122 -11.60 3.67 2.28
CA ILE A 122 -11.20 4.12 3.61
C ILE A 122 -12.32 5.00 4.16
N ARG A 123 -13.01 4.56 5.22
CA ARG A 123 -14.14 5.28 5.79
C ARG A 123 -13.73 5.95 7.09
N ALA A 124 -13.98 7.24 7.23
CA ALA A 124 -13.56 8.00 8.41
C ALA A 124 -14.07 7.40 9.73
N LYS A 125 -15.27 6.84 9.74
CA LYS A 125 -15.90 6.25 10.93
C LYS A 125 -15.24 4.96 11.45
N ASP A 126 -14.46 4.26 10.62
CA ASP A 126 -13.90 2.96 10.95
C ASP A 126 -12.44 3.05 11.45
N TRP A 127 -11.81 4.22 11.31
CA TRP A 127 -10.36 4.38 11.43
C TRP A 127 -10.00 5.68 12.13
N GLU A 128 -8.96 5.63 12.95
CA GLU A 128 -8.38 6.84 13.54
C GLU A 128 -7.61 7.65 12.49
N VAL A 129 -7.43 8.95 12.73
CA VAL A 129 -6.73 9.88 11.81
C VAL A 129 -5.38 9.33 11.33
N ASN A 130 -4.57 8.80 12.25
CA ASN A 130 -3.25 8.26 11.94
C ASN A 130 -3.32 6.95 11.12
N GLU A 131 -4.34 6.13 11.34
CA GLU A 131 -4.59 4.92 10.55
C GLU A 131 -5.06 5.27 9.13
N ILE A 132 -5.91 6.30 8.98
CA ILE A 132 -6.35 6.80 7.67
C ILE A 132 -5.15 7.31 6.86
N ILE A 133 -4.25 8.07 7.49
CA ILE A 133 -3.02 8.55 6.84
C ILE A 133 -2.14 7.36 6.44
N ALA A 134 -1.94 6.40 7.35
CA ALA A 134 -1.14 5.20 7.09
C ALA A 134 -1.68 4.40 5.89
N LEU A 135 -2.99 4.10 5.89
CA LEU A 135 -3.65 3.37 4.81
C LEU A 135 -3.55 4.11 3.48
N GLY A 136 -3.86 5.40 3.47
CA GLY A 136 -3.77 6.22 2.25
C GLY A 136 -2.36 6.22 1.68
N LEU A 137 -1.35 6.40 2.53
CA LEU A 137 0.05 6.40 2.12
C LEU A 137 0.48 5.03 1.58
N ILE A 138 0.19 3.95 2.30
CA ILE A 138 0.53 2.57 1.88
C ILE A 138 -0.12 2.26 0.53
N PHE A 139 -1.41 2.54 0.38
CA PHE A 139 -2.11 2.27 -0.88
C PHE A 139 -1.55 3.10 -2.02
N LYS A 140 -1.24 4.39 -1.80
CA LYS A 140 -0.63 5.22 -2.84
C LYS A 140 0.77 4.72 -3.21
N TYR A 141 1.59 4.34 -2.23
CA TYR A 141 2.94 3.77 -2.44
C TYR A 141 2.92 2.49 -3.28
N TYR A 142 1.99 1.57 -3.00
CA TYR A 142 1.81 0.34 -3.78
C TYR A 142 0.92 0.49 -5.03
N ARG A 143 0.49 1.72 -5.36
CA ARG A 143 -0.39 2.05 -6.50
C ARG A 143 -1.74 1.31 -6.47
N ILE A 144 -2.30 1.13 -5.28
CA ILE A 144 -3.60 0.51 -5.06
C ILE A 144 -4.67 1.62 -5.12
N PRO A 145 -5.63 1.56 -6.05
CA PRO A 145 -6.69 2.55 -6.13
C PRO A 145 -7.66 2.40 -4.95
N PHE A 146 -8.01 3.53 -4.32
CA PHE A 146 -8.97 3.57 -3.23
C PHE A 146 -9.86 4.82 -3.32
N ILE A 147 -11.00 4.77 -2.63
CA ILE A 147 -11.89 5.92 -2.39
C ILE A 147 -11.92 6.25 -0.89
N TYR A 148 -12.34 7.47 -0.57
CA TYR A 148 -12.49 7.94 0.80
C TYR A 148 -13.93 8.35 1.07
N TRP A 149 -14.48 7.88 2.19
CA TRP A 149 -15.79 8.30 2.69
C TRP A 149 -15.61 9.09 3.98
N ASP A 150 -16.26 10.26 4.05
CA ASP A 150 -16.25 11.11 5.24
C ASP A 150 -17.08 10.49 6.39
N GLU A 151 -17.10 11.14 7.56
CA GLU A 151 -17.88 10.66 8.71
C GLU A 151 -19.38 10.49 8.41
N PRO A 152 -20.03 11.40 7.65
CA PRO A 152 -21.38 11.19 7.10
C PRO A 152 -21.56 10.05 6.08
N ASP A 153 -20.57 9.19 5.84
CA ASP A 153 -20.58 8.12 4.82
C ASP A 153 -20.77 8.64 3.38
N ARG A 154 -20.28 9.85 3.07
CA ARG A 154 -20.31 10.41 1.72
C ARG A 154 -18.95 10.26 1.07
N GLU A 155 -18.95 9.85 -0.20
CA GLU A 155 -17.73 9.86 -1.00
C GLU A 155 -17.18 11.28 -1.10
N ALA A 156 -15.93 11.45 -0.69
CA ALA A 156 -15.27 12.75 -0.60
C ALA A 156 -13.83 12.66 -1.11
N LYS A 157 -13.23 13.83 -1.34
CA LYS A 157 -11.80 13.91 -1.61
C LYS A 157 -11.03 13.46 -0.36
N PHE A 158 -10.00 12.65 -0.55
CA PHE A 158 -9.13 12.24 0.55
C PHE A 158 -8.52 13.50 1.22
N PRO A 159 -8.64 13.65 2.55
CA PRO A 159 -8.38 14.92 3.22
C PRO A 159 -6.89 15.17 3.54
N TYR A 160 -6.03 14.16 3.36
CA TYR A 160 -4.61 14.25 3.68
C TYR A 160 -3.74 14.29 2.42
N GLU A 161 -2.64 15.05 2.50
CA GLU A 161 -1.67 15.12 1.42
C GLU A 161 -0.66 13.98 1.53
N LEU A 162 -0.52 13.18 0.48
CA LEU A 162 0.35 11.99 0.45
C LEU A 162 1.56 12.25 -0.45
N ALA A 163 2.76 12.26 0.13
CA ALA A 163 4.01 12.39 -0.60
C ALA A 163 4.47 11.00 -1.06
N VAL A 164 4.20 10.66 -2.33
CA VAL A 164 4.62 9.43 -3.03
C VAL A 164 5.11 9.81 -4.41
#